data_AF-A0A2G9TIF9-F1
#
_entry.id   AF-A0A2G9TIF9-F1
#
_cell.length_a   1.000
_cell.length_b   1.000
_cell.length_c   1.000
_cell.angle_alpha   90.00
_cell.angle_beta   90.00
_cell.angle_gamma   90.00
#
_symmetry.space_group_name_H-M   'P 1'
#
loop_
_entity.id
_entity.type
_entity.pdbx_description
1 polymer ?
#
loop_
_entity_poly.entity_id
_entity_poly.type
_entity_poly.pdbx_seq_one_letter_code
_entity_poly.pdbx_strand_id
1 'polypeptide(L)'
;MQKDEDVHFRTALSHVHSINVNLHKFLLYSGMTCLVWTRERNIYKEAFRTPSLQRRLMQGDSTDIREWGIHRSRRNKAMKIWMALRLNGLEGFRYHLNNEPGCSKEDNNSYTENLCQFINQSHKLYVTHTKV
;
A
#
# COMPACT_ATOMS: atom_id res chain seq x y z
N MET A 1 12.74 16.38 18.88
CA MET A 1 12.51 16.76 17.48
C MET A 1 12.12 15.57 16.62
N GLN A 2 13.01 14.66 16.16
CA GLN A 2 12.59 13.50 15.32
C GLN A 2 11.51 12.60 15.98
N LYS A 3 11.63 12.33 17.30
CA LYS A 3 10.66 11.51 18.05
C LYS A 3 9.26 12.15 18.17
N ASP A 4 9.17 13.47 18.09
CA ASP A 4 7.90 14.18 18.28
C ASP A 4 7.08 14.20 16.98
N GLU A 5 7.75 14.29 15.82
CA GLU A 5 7.11 14.21 14.50
C GLU A 5 6.52 12.82 14.21
N ASP A 6 7.22 11.75 14.62
CA ASP A 6 6.74 10.38 14.44
C ASP A 6 5.49 10.06 15.25
N VAL A 7 5.41 10.61 16.47
CA VAL A 7 4.22 10.48 17.31
C VAL A 7 3.04 11.23 16.69
N HIS A 8 3.29 12.39 16.08
CA HIS A 8 2.24 13.17 15.44
C HIS A 8 1.70 12.48 14.18
N PHE A 9 2.57 11.94 13.34
CA PHE A 9 2.19 11.18 12.15
C PHE A 9 1.43 9.88 12.48
N ARG A 10 1.87 9.14 13.50
CA ARG A 10 1.17 7.94 13.99
C ARG A 10 -0.22 8.26 14.51
N THR A 11 -0.33 9.33 15.30
CA THR A 11 -1.61 9.84 15.79
C THR A 11 -2.50 10.19 14.61
N ALA A 12 -2.01 10.93 13.61
CA ALA A 12 -2.78 11.29 12.42
C ALA A 12 -3.27 10.06 11.64
N LEU A 13 -2.40 9.07 11.40
CA LEU A 13 -2.76 7.82 10.72
C LEU A 13 -3.82 7.01 11.47
N SER A 14 -3.85 7.08 12.81
CA SER A 14 -4.87 6.37 13.58
C SER A 14 -6.28 6.96 13.42
N HIS A 15 -6.39 8.23 13.01
CA HIS A 15 -7.65 8.95 12.83
C HIS A 15 -8.20 8.85 11.40
N VAL A 16 -7.42 8.40 10.42
CA VAL A 16 -7.92 8.26 9.04
C VAL A 16 -8.63 6.93 8.82
N HIS A 17 -9.68 6.96 8.00
CA HIS A 17 -10.45 5.76 7.66
C HIS A 17 -9.85 5.01 6.45
N SER A 18 -9.26 5.74 5.51
CA SER A 18 -8.66 5.19 4.30
C SER A 18 -7.41 5.95 3.87
N ILE A 19 -6.52 5.27 3.15
CA ILE A 19 -5.24 5.79 2.65
C ILE A 19 -5.12 5.40 1.18
N ASN A 20 -4.69 6.32 0.33
CA ASN A 20 -4.39 6.07 -1.07
C ASN A 20 -2.94 6.46 -1.40
N VAL A 21 -2.19 5.53 -1.99
CA VAL A 21 -0.78 5.74 -2.36
C VAL A 21 -0.58 5.47 -3.84
N ASN A 22 -0.01 6.43 -4.55
CA ASN A 22 0.33 6.29 -5.98
C ASN A 22 1.71 5.65 -6.14
N LEU A 23 1.75 4.42 -6.66
CA LEU A 23 2.98 3.63 -6.75
C LEU A 23 3.99 4.16 -7.78
N HIS A 24 3.53 4.85 -8.81
CA HIS A 24 4.42 5.43 -9.82
C HIS A 24 5.25 6.60 -9.29
N LYS A 25 4.92 7.12 -8.11
CA LYS A 25 5.72 8.15 -7.44
C LYS A 25 6.87 7.57 -6.63
N PHE A 26 6.69 6.38 -6.05
CA PHE A 26 7.60 5.87 -5.02
C PHE A 26 8.24 4.52 -5.36
N LEU A 27 7.64 3.73 -6.25
CA LEU A 27 7.91 2.30 -6.36
C LEU A 27 8.54 1.88 -7.70
N LEU A 28 9.32 2.77 -8.35
CA LEU A 28 9.94 2.53 -9.66
C LEU A 28 8.98 1.89 -10.68
N TYR A 29 7.70 2.25 -10.59
CA TYR A 29 6.63 1.59 -11.32
C TYR A 29 6.20 2.48 -12.49
N SER A 30 6.48 2.02 -13.71
CA SER A 30 6.27 2.81 -14.95
C SER A 30 4.79 3.12 -15.30
N GLY A 31 3.80 2.54 -14.62
CA GLY A 31 2.37 2.72 -14.96
C GLY A 31 1.54 3.52 -13.94
N MET A 32 0.40 4.06 -14.36
CA MET A 32 -0.57 4.66 -13.42
C MET A 32 -1.24 3.58 -12.55
N THR A 33 -0.74 3.41 -11.33
CA THR A 33 -1.31 2.53 -10.30
C THR A 33 -1.32 3.22 -8.94
N CYS A 34 -2.45 3.08 -8.26
CA CYS A 34 -2.61 3.44 -6.86
C CYS A 34 -2.99 2.21 -6.03
N LEU A 35 -2.64 2.23 -4.76
CA LEU A 35 -3.07 1.28 -3.74
C LEU A 35 -3.96 2.01 -2.75
N VAL A 36 -5.11 1.43 -2.45
CA VAL A 36 -6.06 1.95 -1.47
C VAL A 36 -6.12 0.96 -0.31
N TRP A 37 -5.92 1.47 0.89
CA TRP A 37 -6.20 0.76 2.13
C TRP A 37 -7.39 1.42 2.82
N THR A 38 -8.26 0.60 3.40
CA THR A 38 -9.41 1.04 4.19
C THR A 38 -9.48 0.22 5.46
N ARG A 39 -9.87 0.86 6.56
CA ARG A 39 -10.09 0.20 7.85
C ARG A 39 -11.31 -0.72 7.77
N GLU A 40 -12.36 -0.29 7.08
CA GLU A 40 -13.62 -1.03 6.96
C GLU A 40 -13.83 -1.58 5.55
N ARG A 41 -13.35 -2.81 5.36
CA ARG A 41 -13.48 -3.56 4.11
C ARG A 41 -14.94 -3.68 3.66
N ASN A 42 -15.86 -3.95 4.58
CA ASN A 42 -17.26 -4.25 4.24
C ASN A 42 -17.99 -3.02 3.71
N ILE A 43 -17.81 -1.85 4.33
CA ILE A 43 -18.40 -0.59 3.86
C ILE A 43 -17.88 -0.26 2.46
N TYR A 44 -16.56 -0.34 2.26
CA TYR A 44 -15.96 -0.06 0.96
C TYR A 44 -16.48 -1.02 -0.13
N LYS A 45 -16.60 -2.31 0.20
CA LYS A 45 -17.07 -3.34 -0.73
C LYS A 45 -18.55 -3.16 -1.08
N GLU A 46 -19.39 -2.85 -0.09
CA GLU A 46 -20.81 -2.64 -0.29
C GLU A 46 -21.08 -1.43 -1.19
N ALA A 47 -20.28 -0.36 -1.07
CA ALA A 47 -20.38 0.82 -1.92
C ALA A 47 -20.22 0.52 -3.43
N PHE A 48 -19.47 -0.52 -3.80
CA PHE A 48 -19.28 -0.93 -5.20
C PHE A 48 -20.04 -2.21 -5.56
N ARG A 49 -20.86 -2.74 -4.65
CA ARG A 49 -21.59 -3.96 -4.88
C ARG A 49 -22.70 -3.73 -5.89
N THR A 50 -22.64 -4.45 -7.01
CA THR A 50 -23.73 -4.45 -8.01
C THR A 50 -24.47 -5.78 -7.95
N PRO A 51 -25.82 -5.82 -7.94
CA PRO A 51 -26.55 -7.05 -8.19
C PRO A 51 -26.30 -7.46 -9.65
N SER A 52 -25.57 -8.56 -9.87
CA SER A 52 -25.33 -9.10 -11.20
C SER A 52 -25.79 -10.55 -11.30
N LEU A 53 -26.46 -10.88 -12.40
CA LEU A 53 -27.06 -12.19 -12.65
C LEU A 53 -26.01 -13.32 -12.64
N GLN A 54 -24.80 -13.03 -13.11
CA GLN A 54 -23.64 -13.94 -13.15
C GLN A 54 -23.20 -14.45 -11.77
N ARG A 55 -23.51 -13.73 -10.68
CA ARG A 55 -23.17 -14.14 -9.32
C ARG A 55 -23.77 -15.50 -8.97
N ARG A 56 -25.01 -15.78 -9.42
CA ARG A 56 -25.75 -16.99 -9.03
C ARG A 56 -25.10 -18.30 -9.49
N LEU A 57 -24.27 -18.29 -10.53
CA LEU A 57 -23.76 -19.51 -11.15
C LEU A 57 -22.36 -19.93 -10.65
N MET A 58 -21.66 -19.07 -9.88
CA MET A 58 -20.22 -19.20 -9.62
C MET A 58 -19.85 -19.17 -8.13
N GLN A 59 -20.82 -19.26 -7.20
CA GLN A 59 -20.52 -19.10 -5.78
C GLN A 59 -19.95 -20.36 -5.13
N GLY A 60 -18.62 -20.37 -4.97
CA GLY A 60 -17.97 -20.80 -3.72
C GLY A 60 -17.58 -19.58 -2.89
N ASP A 61 -17.16 -19.77 -1.63
CA ASP A 61 -16.79 -18.76 -0.60
C ASP A 61 -15.69 -17.73 -0.98
N SER A 62 -15.33 -17.63 -2.25
CA SER A 62 -14.28 -16.74 -2.76
C SER A 62 -14.69 -15.26 -2.75
N THR A 63 -13.74 -14.40 -2.38
CA THR A 63 -13.93 -12.94 -2.41
C THR A 63 -13.91 -12.44 -3.85
N ASP A 64 -15.03 -11.90 -4.33
CA ASP A 64 -15.12 -11.27 -5.65
C ASP A 64 -14.36 -9.93 -5.68
N ILE A 65 -13.24 -9.90 -6.41
CA ILE A 65 -12.39 -8.72 -6.57
C ILE A 65 -13.04 -7.59 -7.38
N ARG A 66 -14.16 -7.85 -8.06
CA ARG A 66 -14.89 -6.84 -8.85
C ARG A 66 -15.60 -5.83 -7.96
N GLU A 67 -15.97 -6.23 -6.74
CA GLU A 67 -16.70 -5.41 -5.76
C GLU A 67 -15.79 -4.41 -5.02
N TRP A 68 -14.56 -4.19 -5.51
CA TRP A 68 -13.56 -3.35 -4.86
C TRP A 68 -13.25 -2.07 -5.65
N GLY A 69 -14.24 -1.54 -6.36
CA GLY A 69 -14.11 -0.31 -7.16
C GLY A 69 -14.91 -0.34 -8.46
N ILE A 70 -14.83 0.76 -9.19
CA ILE A 70 -15.72 1.07 -10.32
C ILE A 70 -15.57 0.08 -11.50
N HIS A 71 -14.37 -0.43 -11.74
CA HIS A 71 -14.06 -1.23 -12.92
C HIS A 71 -14.46 -2.70 -12.75
N ARG A 72 -15.29 -3.21 -13.69
CA ARG A 72 -15.67 -4.63 -13.75
C ARG A 72 -14.57 -5.54 -14.30
N SER A 73 -13.82 -5.06 -15.31
CA SER A 73 -12.63 -5.74 -15.84
C SER A 73 -11.38 -4.99 -15.38
N ARG A 74 -10.36 -5.72 -14.95
CA ARG A 74 -9.13 -5.14 -14.40
C ARG A 74 -7.91 -5.87 -14.95
N ARG A 75 -6.85 -5.10 -15.22
CA ARG A 75 -5.53 -5.63 -15.55
C ARG A 75 -4.91 -6.24 -14.29
N ASN A 76 -4.14 -7.32 -14.43
CA ASN A 76 -3.39 -7.93 -13.32
C ASN A 76 -2.17 -7.06 -12.95
N LYS A 77 -2.43 -5.94 -12.28
CA LYS A 77 -1.40 -5.00 -11.80
C LYS A 77 -0.60 -5.59 -10.62
N ALA A 78 -1.20 -6.51 -9.87
CA ALA A 78 -0.55 -7.16 -8.72
C ALA A 78 0.72 -7.90 -9.13
N MET A 79 0.72 -8.58 -10.29
CA MET A 79 1.90 -9.29 -10.79
C MET A 79 3.07 -8.33 -11.06
N LYS A 80 2.82 -7.17 -11.68
CA LYS A 80 3.87 -6.19 -11.96
C LYS A 80 4.42 -5.59 -10.66
N ILE A 81 3.56 -5.30 -9.68
CA ILE A 81 3.98 -4.82 -8.36
C ILE A 81 4.82 -5.88 -7.66
N TRP A 82 4.37 -7.14 -7.66
CA TRP A 82 5.11 -8.25 -7.06
C TRP A 82 6.48 -8.44 -7.71
N MET A 83 6.56 -8.39 -9.04
CA MET A 83 7.83 -8.48 -9.76
C MET A 83 8.74 -7.29 -9.44
N ALA A 84 8.21 -6.06 -9.40
CA ALA A 84 8.99 -4.88 -9.01
C ALA A 84 9.55 -5.01 -7.59
N LEU A 85 8.74 -5.50 -6.65
CA LEU A 85 9.16 -5.76 -5.26
C LEU A 85 10.27 -6.80 -5.18
N ARG A 86 10.20 -7.86 -5.98
CA ARG A 86 11.19 -8.95 -6.00
C ARG A 86 12.49 -8.57 -6.70
N LEU A 87 12.42 -7.80 -7.78
CA LEU A 87 13.60 -7.41 -8.56
C LEU A 87 14.42 -6.32 -7.87
N ASN A 88 13.75 -5.30 -7.32
CA ASN A 88 14.45 -4.16 -6.69
C ASN A 88 14.72 -4.40 -5.20
N GLY A 89 13.97 -5.31 -4.57
CA GLY A 89 14.01 -5.48 -3.12
C GLY A 89 13.63 -4.19 -2.38
N LEU A 90 13.79 -4.20 -1.06
CA LEU A 90 13.55 -3.01 -0.25
C LEU A 90 14.65 -1.95 -0.44
N GLU A 91 15.89 -2.40 -0.65
CA GLU A 91 17.06 -1.53 -0.81
C GLU A 91 17.00 -0.72 -2.12
N GLY A 92 16.56 -1.32 -3.22
CA GLY A 92 16.43 -0.61 -4.50
C GLY A 92 15.40 0.51 -4.46
N PHE A 93 14.27 0.33 -3.76
CA PHE A 93 13.30 1.42 -3.58
C PHE A 93 13.82 2.51 -2.66
N ARG A 94 14.52 2.15 -1.57
CA ARG A 94 15.15 3.14 -0.70
C ARG A 94 16.18 3.95 -1.45
N TYR A 95 17.04 3.31 -2.23
CA TYR A 95 18.00 4.01 -3.07
C TYR A 95 17.30 4.98 -4.04
N HIS A 96 16.18 4.58 -4.64
CA HIS A 96 15.41 5.46 -5.52
C HIS A 96 14.84 6.68 -4.79
N LEU A 97 14.22 6.48 -3.62
CA LEU A 97 13.66 7.55 -2.79
C LEU A 97 14.76 8.48 -2.22
N ASN A 98 15.90 7.91 -1.84
CA ASN A 98 17.02 8.64 -1.24
C ASN A 98 17.80 9.49 -2.25
N ASN A 99 17.72 9.15 -3.53
CA ASN A 99 18.36 9.93 -4.60
C ASN A 99 17.35 10.79 -5.36
N GLU A 100 16.10 10.84 -4.89
CA GLU A 100 15.14 11.83 -5.38
C GLU A 100 15.64 13.23 -4.96
N PRO A 101 15.79 14.17 -5.91
CA PRO A 101 16.36 15.48 -5.62
C PRO A 101 15.47 16.23 -4.61
N GLY A 102 16.00 16.45 -3.40
CA GLY A 102 15.34 17.21 -2.34
C GLY A 102 15.09 16.48 -1.01
N CYS A 103 15.45 15.19 -0.87
CA CYS A 103 15.29 14.45 0.40
C CYS A 103 16.63 13.92 0.92
N SER A 104 16.98 14.19 2.20
CA SER A 104 18.25 13.72 2.78
C SER A 104 18.21 12.20 3.05
N LYS A 105 19.39 11.55 3.08
CA LYS A 105 19.48 10.10 3.35
C LYS A 105 19.02 9.76 4.77
N GLU A 106 19.29 10.63 5.72
CA GLU A 106 18.86 10.49 7.11
C GLU A 106 17.33 10.51 7.25
N ASP A 107 16.66 11.44 6.56
CA ASP A 107 15.20 11.59 6.64
C ASP A 107 14.48 10.34 6.11
N ASN A 108 14.92 9.82 4.96
CA ASN A 108 14.31 8.64 4.36
C ASN A 108 14.54 7.34 5.17
N ASN A 109 15.72 7.19 5.76
CA ASN A 109 16.01 6.07 6.66
C ASN A 109 15.08 6.11 7.88
N SER A 110 14.82 7.31 8.43
CA SER A 110 13.87 7.53 9.52
C SER A 110 12.45 7.13 9.11
N TYR A 111 11.92 7.68 8.01
CA TYR A 111 10.55 7.36 7.55
C TYR A 111 10.35 5.86 7.30
N THR A 112 11.37 5.18 6.79
CA THR A 112 11.26 3.76 6.50
C THR A 112 11.32 2.88 7.75
N GLU A 113 12.16 3.23 8.73
CA GLU A 113 12.15 2.60 10.06
C GLU A 113 10.76 2.66 10.69
N ASN A 114 10.13 3.83 10.62
CA ASN A 114 8.82 4.07 11.21
C ASN A 114 7.69 3.29 10.54
N LEU A 115 7.75 3.17 9.21
CA LEU A 115 6.81 2.36 8.45
C LEU A 115 6.97 0.86 8.74
N CYS A 116 8.21 0.35 8.79
CA CYS A 116 8.47 -1.05 9.12
C CYS A 116 7.97 -1.40 10.53
N GLN A 117 8.22 -0.55 11.52
CA GLN A 117 7.72 -0.74 12.87
C GLN A 117 6.18 -0.72 12.94
N PHE A 118 5.53 0.18 12.19
CA PHE A 118 4.07 0.23 12.10
C PHE A 118 3.47 -1.07 11.53
N ILE A 119 4.05 -1.57 10.44
CA ILE A 119 3.59 -2.81 9.80
C ILE A 119 3.78 -4.00 10.75
N ASN A 120 4.91 -4.09 11.45
CA ASN A 120 5.20 -5.18 12.37
C ASN A 120 4.28 -5.16 13.60
N GLN A 121 3.94 -3.98 14.12
CA GLN A 121 2.98 -3.82 15.23
C GLN A 121 1.56 -4.25 14.85
N SER A 122 1.22 -4.29 13.56
CA SER A 122 -0.08 -4.81 13.12
C SER A 122 -0.22 -6.33 13.27
N HIS A 123 0.88 -7.05 13.57
CA HIS A 123 0.99 -8.51 13.66
C HIS A 123 0.53 -9.29 12.41
N LYS A 124 0.25 -8.59 11.30
CA LYS A 124 -0.25 -9.18 10.04
C LYS A 124 0.87 -9.46 9.05
N LEU A 125 2.01 -8.78 9.20
CA LEU A 125 3.17 -8.90 8.33
C LEU A 125 4.42 -8.49 9.11
N TYR A 126 5.53 -9.21 8.94
CA TYR A 126 6.82 -8.88 9.57
C TYR A 126 7.83 -8.46 8.50
N VAL A 127 8.38 -7.27 8.63
CA VAL A 127 9.29 -6.61 7.68
C VAL A 127 10.43 -5.97 8.47
N THR A 128 11.67 -6.33 8.16
CA THR A 128 12.86 -5.75 8.77
C THR A 128 13.52 -4.79 7.80
N HIS A 129 14.14 -3.73 8.33
CA HIS A 129 14.95 -2.81 7.55
C HIS A 129 16.44 -3.06 7.80
N THR A 130 17.27 -2.93 6.76
CA THR A 130 18.71 -2.72 6.90
C THR A 130 18.97 -1.21 6.88
N LYS A 131 19.71 -0.66 7.85
CA LYS A 131 20.16 0.75 7.79
C LYS A 131 21.12 0.89 6.60
N VAL A 132 20.96 1.95 5.81
CA VAL A 132 21.94 2.36 4.79
C VAL A 132 22.99 3.23 5.44
#